data_AF-A0A2M6UW92-F1
#
_entry.id   AF-A0A2M6UW92-F1
#
_cell.length_a   1.000
_cell.length_b   1.000
_cell.length_c   1.000
_cell.angle_alpha   90.00
_cell.angle_beta   90.00
_cell.angle_gamma   90.00
#
_symmetry.space_group_name_H-M   'P 1'
#
loop_
_entity.id
_entity.type
_entity.pdbx_description
1 polymer ?
#
loop_
_entity_poly.entity_id
_entity_poly.type
_entity_poly.pdbx_seq_one_letter_code
_entity_poly.pdbx_strand_id
1 'polypeptide(L)' 'MFINHLKVIQYITDMSKQMNQMAHQAHSPLLALLLDMVAKEGQSIINSAEVLGEDQDPTMTHNHQSVE' A
#
# COMPACT_ATOMS: atom_id res chain seq x y z
N MET A 1 8.00 -13.85 -1.58
CA MET A 1 7.53 -13.65 -0.19
C MET A 1 6.98 -12.24 0.01
N PHE A 2 7.73 -11.17 -0.31
CA PHE A 2 7.32 -9.75 -0.16
C PHE A 2 5.99 -9.37 -0.84
N ILE A 3 5.78 -9.74 -2.11
CA ILE A 3 4.51 -9.47 -2.84
C ILE A 3 3.29 -10.12 -2.14
N ASN A 4 3.45 -11.29 -1.52
CA ASN A 4 2.36 -11.94 -0.79
C ASN A 4 2.03 -11.18 0.51
N HIS A 5 3.02 -10.59 1.17
CA HIS A 5 2.77 -9.74 2.34
C HIS A 5 2.03 -8.46 1.96
N LEU A 6 2.39 -7.81 0.85
CA LEU A 6 1.67 -6.63 0.35
C LEU A 6 0.21 -6.95 0.02
N LYS A 7 -0.08 -8.11 -0.57
CA LYS A 7 -1.46 -8.55 -0.80
C LYS A 7 -2.27 -8.70 0.50
N VAL A 8 -1.64 -9.23 1.55
CA VAL A 8 -2.29 -9.33 2.87
C VAL A 8 -2.52 -7.94 3.48
N ILE A 9 -1.54 -7.04 3.38
CA ILE A 9 -1.65 -5.66 3.88
C ILE A 9 -2.76 -4.90 3.13
N GLN A 10 -2.84 -5.06 1.80
CA GLN A 10 -3.93 -4.50 0.98
C GLN A 10 -5.29 -5.02 1.44
N TYR A 11 -5.41 -6.34 1.62
CA TYR A 11 -6.65 -6.95 2.11
C TYR A 11 -7.08 -6.38 3.46
N ILE A 12 -6.16 -6.30 4.43
CA ILE A 12 -6.45 -5.72 5.76
C ILE A 12 -6.85 -4.24 5.62
N THR A 13 -6.13 -3.47 4.81
CA THR A 13 -6.41 -2.05 4.55
C THR A 13 -7.83 -1.84 4.02
N ASP A 14 -8.23 -2.63 3.02
CA ASP A 14 -9.57 -2.53 2.41
C ASP A 14 -10.67 -2.96 3.38
N MET A 15 -10.40 -3.99 4.21
CA MET A 15 -11.33 -4.40 5.26
C MET A 15 -11.47 -3.34 6.34
N SER A 16 -10.38 -2.69 6.75
CA SER A 16 -10.43 -1.60 7.72
C SER A 16 -11.26 -0.41 7.20
N LYS A 17 -11.16 -0.06 5.92
CA LYS A 17 -11.99 0.99 5.29
C LYS A 17 -13.49 0.64 5.34
N GLN A 18 -13.85 -0.59 4.99
CA GLN A 18 -15.24 -1.07 5.04
C GLN A 18 -15.76 -1.11 6.47
N MET A 19 -14.96 -1.64 7.41
CA MET A 19 -15.32 -1.70 8.82
C MET A 19 -15.46 -0.31 9.44
N ASN A 20 -14.68 0.69 9.00
CA ASN A 20 -14.81 2.06 9.49
C ASN A 20 -16.21 2.61 9.19
N GLN A 21 -16.73 2.37 7.97
CA GLN A 21 -18.09 2.73 7.60
C GLN A 21 -19.13 2.03 8.49
N MET A 22 -18.94 0.74 8.76
CA MET A 22 -19.80 -0.03 9.67
C MET A 22 -19.72 0.49 11.12
N ALA A 23 -18.54 0.90 11.59
CA ALA A 23 -18.34 1.46 12.92
C ALA A 23 -19.07 2.79 13.09
N HIS A 24 -19.08 3.64 12.06
CA HIS A 24 -19.90 4.86 12.04
C HIS A 24 -21.39 4.54 12.10
N GLN A 25 -21.88 3.56 11.33
CA GLN A 25 -23.28 3.11 11.37
C GLN A 25 -23.67 2.54 12.75
N ALA A 26 -22.74 1.85 13.40
CA ALA A 26 -22.89 1.31 14.75
C ALA A 26 -22.69 2.36 15.86
N HIS A 27 -22.50 3.64 15.51
CA HIS A 27 -22.24 4.73 16.46
C HIS A 27 -21.05 4.45 17.40
N SER A 28 -20.00 3.82 16.87
CA SER A 28 -18.78 3.50 17.61
C SER A 28 -17.60 4.38 17.14
N PRO A 29 -17.48 5.62 17.65
CA PRO A 29 -16.48 6.57 17.17
C PRO A 29 -15.04 6.13 17.47
N LEU A 30 -14.81 5.46 18.62
CA LEU A 30 -13.48 4.92 18.94
C LEU A 30 -13.07 3.84 17.96
N LEU A 31 -13.98 2.92 17.62
CA LEU A 31 -13.69 1.85 16.66
C LEU A 31 -13.44 2.44 15.26
N ALA A 32 -14.24 3.42 14.84
CA ALA A 32 -14.04 4.13 13.58
C ALA A 32 -12.64 4.76 13.50
N LEU A 33 -12.19 5.45 14.57
CA LEU A 33 -10.85 6.02 14.66
C LEU A 33 -9.75 4.95 14.54
N LEU A 34 -9.87 3.83 15.27
CA LEU A 34 -8.90 2.74 15.22
C LEU A 34 -8.79 2.14 13.81
N LEU A 35 -9.93 1.91 13.15
CA LEU A 35 -9.97 1.36 11.80
C LEU A 35 -9.42 2.33 10.76
N ASP A 36 -9.68 3.63 10.92
CA ASP A 36 -9.09 4.68 10.07
C ASP A 36 -7.57 4.73 10.21
N MET A 37 -7.03 4.62 11.43
CA MET A 37 -5.58 4.56 11.65
C MET A 37 -4.95 3.33 11.01
N VAL A 38 -5.57 2.16 11.14
CA VAL A 38 -5.08 0.92 10.51
C VAL A 38 -5.10 1.05 8.98
N ALA A 39 -6.17 1.59 8.41
CA ALA A 39 -6.26 1.81 6.97
C ALA A 39 -5.19 2.79 6.45
N LYS A 40 -4.92 3.86 7.19
CA LYS A 40 -3.87 4.84 6.85
C LYS A 40 -2.48 4.23 6.91
N GLU A 41 -2.17 3.48 7.96
CA GLU A 41 -0.88 2.80 8.10
C GLU A 41 -0.67 1.76 6.99
N GLY A 42 -1.67 0.92 6.74
CA GLY A 42 -1.61 -0.08 5.67
C GLY A 42 -1.38 0.56 4.29
N GLN A 43 -2.10 1.64 3.98
CA GLN A 43 -1.90 2.39 2.73
C GLN A 43 -0.50 3.02 2.65
N SER A 44 0.03 3.55 3.76
CA SER A 44 1.38 4.10 3.83
C SER A 44 2.44 3.05 3.48
N ILE A 45 2.30 1.82 4.00
CA ILE A 45 3.20 0.70 3.71
C ILE A 45 3.12 0.29 2.24
N ILE A 46 1.92 0.22 1.66
CA ILE A 46 1.73 -0.13 0.24
C ILE A 46 2.39 0.91 -0.66
N ASN A 47 2.10 2.20 -0.43
CA ASN A 47 2.66 3.29 -1.22
C ASN A 47 4.21 3.29 -1.13
N SER A 48 4.76 3.06 0.06
CA SER A 48 6.21 3.00 0.25
C SER A 48 6.84 1.82 -0.51
N ALA A 49 6.13 0.70 -0.60
CA ALA A 49 6.59 -0.47 -1.34
C ALA A 49 6.47 -0.30 -2.87
N GLU A 50 5.47 0.45 -3.35
CA GLU A 50 5.35 0.83 -4.77
C GLU A 50 6.51 1.74 -5.19
N VAL A 51 6.84 2.76 -4.39
CA VAL A 51 7.99 3.66 -4.63
C VAL A 51 9.31 2.87 -4.70
N LEU A 52 9.50 1.88 -3.81
CA LEU A 52 10.69 1.02 -3.83
C LEU A 52 10.67 -0.02 -4.97
N GLY A 53 9.49 -0.32 -5.53
CA GLY A 53 9.33 -1.19 -6.70
C GLY A 53 9.61 -0.47 -8.02
N GLU A 54 9.30 0.82 -8.10
CA GLU A 54 9.60 1.68 -9.26
C GLU A 54 11.11 1.97 -9.40
N ASP A 55 11.89 1.93 -8.32
CA ASP A 55 13.36 2.10 -8.33
C ASP A 55 14.13 0.87 -8.89
N GLN A 56 13.42 -0.21 -9.27
CA GLN A 56 14.02 -1.41 -9.88
C GLN A 56 13.76 -1.55 -11.38
N ASP A 57 13.26 -0.53 -12.06
CA ASP A 57 13.43 -0.43 -13.51
C ASP A 57 14.73 0.33 -13.82
N PRO A 58 15.86 -0.36 -14.09
CA PRO A 58 17.01 0.31 -14.69
C PRO A 58 16.57 0.74 -16.08
N THR A 59 16.16 2.00 -16.15
CA THR A 59 15.95 2.80 -17.34
C THR A 59 16.77 2.25 -18.51
N MET A 60 16.11 1.55 -19.44
CA MET A 60 16.69 1.31 -20.75
C MET A 60 16.77 2.66 -21.48
N THR A 61 17.89 3.37 -21.30
CA THR A 61 18.28 4.48 -22.18
C THR A 61 19.77 4.36 -22.53
N HIS A 62 19.97 3.69 -23.66
CA HIS A 62 20.90 3.99 -24.76
C HIS A 62 22.04 5.01 -24.48
N ASN A 63 23.29 4.58 -24.70
CA ASN A 63 24.27 5.34 -25.50
C ASN A 63 25.44 4.47 -25.99
N HIS A 64 25.54 4.39 -27.32
CA HIS A 64 26.73 4.24 -28.18
C HIS A 64 28.08 3.85 -27.56
N GLN A 65 28.64 2.72 -27.98
CA GLN A 65 29.98 2.75 -28.60
C GLN A 65 30.20 1.55 -29.54
N SER A 66 30.17 1.83 -30.84
CA SER A 66 30.77 1.03 -31.88
C SER A 66 32.28 1.26 -31.83
N VAL A 67 33.03 0.19 -31.52
CA VAL A 67 34.48 0.02 -31.73
C VAL A 67 34.65 -1.52 -31.74
N GLU A 68 35.14 -2.23 -32.75
CA GLU A 68 35.76 -2.00 -34.06
C GLU A 68 35.40 -3.22 -34.93
#